data_AF-A0A1E5W2Z6-F1
#
_entry.id   AF-A0A1E5W2Z6-F1
#
_cell.length_a   1.000
_cell.length_b   1.000
_cell.length_c   1.000
_cell.angle_alpha   90.00
_cell.angle_beta   90.00
_cell.angle_gamma   90.00
#
_symmetry.space_group_name_H-M   'P 1'
#
loop_
_entity.id
_entity.type
_entity.pdbx_description
1 polymer ?
#
loop_
_entity_poly.entity_id
_entity_poly.type
_entity_poly.pdbx_seq_one_letter_code
_entity_poly.pdbx_strand_id
1 'polypeptide(L)'
;LRQHNGELKGGAKAASAGRPWNLACLVEGFVNRSEACEFESKWKNISRKLARKRTEPSVKSVLQYRRAALSRVETCMDCSHLQIKWHLS
;
A
#
# COMPACT_ATOMS: atom_id res chain seq x y z
N LEU A 1 1.01 10.49 -7.06
CA LEU A 1 -0.30 10.12 -7.66
C LEU A 1 -0.47 10.64 -9.09
N ARG A 2 -0.26 11.93 -9.36
CA ARG A 2 -0.39 12.56 -10.68
C ARG A 2 0.33 11.83 -11.83
N GLN A 3 1.56 11.36 -11.62
CA GLN A 3 2.29 10.51 -12.58
C GLN A 3 1.59 9.16 -12.85
N HIS A 4 1.01 8.53 -11.82
CA HIS A 4 0.24 7.29 -11.98
C HIS A 4 -1.05 7.53 -12.76
N ASN A 5 -1.71 8.68 -12.57
CA ASN A 5 -2.89 9.08 -13.32
C ASN A 5 -2.59 9.60 -14.74
N GLY A 6 -1.31 9.74 -15.09
CA GLY A 6 -0.89 10.20 -16.42
C GLY A 6 -0.91 11.71 -16.62
N GLU A 7 -1.16 12.49 -15.57
CA GLU A 7 -1.08 13.96 -15.61
C GLU A 7 0.37 14.44 -15.78
N LEU A 8 1.34 13.64 -15.34
CA LEU A 8 2.78 13.92 -15.43
C LEU A 8 3.52 12.74 -16.08
N LYS A 9 4.56 13.05 -16.85
CA LYS A 9 5.44 12.03 -17.46
C LYS A 9 6.25 11.29 -16.38
N GLY A 10 6.66 10.05 -16.69
CA GLY A 10 7.50 9.22 -15.81
C GLY A 10 6.75 8.25 -14.87
N GLY A 11 5.45 8.04 -15.09
CA GLY A 11 4.68 7.04 -14.33
C GLY A 11 5.07 5.59 -14.67
N ALA A 12 4.84 4.67 -13.72
CA ALA A 12 5.08 3.25 -13.94
C ALA A 12 4.13 2.66 -15.00
N LYS A 13 4.64 1.81 -15.90
CA LYS A 13 3.84 1.15 -16.96
C LYS A 13 2.63 0.40 -16.40
N ALA A 14 2.80 -0.34 -15.31
CA ALA A 14 1.73 -1.08 -14.67
C ALA A 14 0.62 -0.18 -14.09
N ALA A 15 0.92 1.09 -13.80
CA ALA A 15 -0.05 2.07 -13.32
C ALA A 15 -0.79 2.80 -14.46
N SER A 16 -0.55 2.44 -15.72
CA SER A 16 -1.30 3.00 -16.85
C SER A 16 -2.72 2.43 -16.94
N ALA A 17 -2.90 1.16 -16.58
CA ALA A 17 -4.20 0.50 -16.51
C ALA A 17 -4.92 0.81 -15.19
N GLY A 18 -6.26 0.79 -15.19
CA GLY A 18 -7.06 0.92 -13.97
C GLY A 18 -7.07 2.32 -13.35
N ARG A 19 -6.76 3.37 -14.13
CA ARG A 19 -6.93 4.77 -13.73
C ARG A 19 -8.43 5.14 -13.64
N PRO A 20 -8.81 6.12 -12.80
CA PRO A 20 -7.96 6.89 -11.90
C PRO A 20 -7.54 6.08 -10.66
N TRP A 21 -6.29 6.25 -10.24
CA TRP A 21 -5.79 5.71 -8.99
C TRP A 21 -6.19 6.64 -7.85
N ASN A 22 -6.65 6.02 -6.76
CA ASN A 22 -6.89 6.70 -5.49
C ASN A 22 -5.81 6.30 -4.47
N LEU A 23 -5.34 7.29 -3.72
CA LEU A 23 -4.43 7.04 -2.60
C LEU A 23 -5.24 6.44 -1.45
N ALA A 24 -4.98 5.18 -1.09
CA ALA A 24 -5.68 4.49 -0.01
C ALA A 24 -5.03 4.69 1.37
N CYS A 25 -3.69 4.79 1.38
CA CYS A 25 -2.91 4.90 2.61
C CYS A 25 -1.56 5.55 2.29
N LEU A 26 -1.07 6.38 3.20
CA LEU A 26 0.26 6.94 3.21
C LEU A 26 0.97 6.52 4.50
N VAL A 27 2.18 5.98 4.37
CA VAL A 27 3.06 5.70 5.50
C VAL A 27 4.26 6.62 5.42
N GLU A 28 4.52 7.34 6.48
CA GLU A 28 5.62 8.30 6.60
C GLU A 28 6.35 8.14 7.94
N GLY A 29 7.49 8.82 8.10
CA GLY A 29 8.35 8.71 9.28
C GLY A 29 9.51 7.73 9.14
N PHE A 30 9.75 7.19 7.94
CA PHE A 30 10.94 6.36 7.68
C PHE A 30 12.23 7.15 7.91
N VAL A 31 13.17 6.55 8.65
CA VAL A 31 14.50 7.08 8.96
C VAL A 31 15.32 7.24 7.68
N ASN A 32 15.20 6.29 6.75
CA ASN A 32 15.93 6.32 5.49
C ASN A 32 15.22 5.55 4.36
N ARG A 33 15.78 5.63 3.15
CA ARG A 33 15.24 4.95 1.97
C ARG A 33 15.30 3.42 2.07
N SER A 34 16.30 2.87 2.75
CA SER A 34 16.44 1.42 2.92
C SER A 34 15.31 0.87 3.78
N GLU A 35 14.98 1.53 4.88
CA GLU A 35 13.85 1.17 5.74
C GLU A 35 12.52 1.21 4.98
N ALA A 36 12.29 2.27 4.19
CA ALA A 36 11.10 2.37 3.34
C ALA A 36 11.01 1.22 2.32
N CYS A 37 12.14 0.83 1.72
CA CYS A 37 12.22 -0.28 0.77
C CYS A 37 11.95 -1.63 1.44
N GLU A 38 12.54 -1.86 2.62
CA GLU A 38 12.31 -3.08 3.40
C GLU A 38 10.84 -3.23 3.81
N PHE A 39 10.24 -2.16 4.33
CA PHE A 39 8.83 -2.09 4.66
C PHE A 39 7.95 -2.39 3.43
N GLU A 40 8.22 -1.73 2.29
CA GLU A 40 7.48 -1.96 1.05
C GLU A 40 7.58 -3.42 0.60
N SER A 41 8.77 -4.01 0.64
CA SER A 41 9.01 -5.40 0.26
C SER A 41 8.27 -6.38 1.17
N LYS A 42 8.37 -6.21 2.49
CA LYS A 42 7.68 -7.03 3.49
C LYS A 42 6.17 -6.94 3.33
N TRP A 43 5.62 -5.74 3.22
CA TRP A 43 4.18 -5.54 3.06
C TRP A 43 3.66 -6.12 1.75
N LYS A 44 4.39 -5.96 0.64
CA LYS A 44 4.06 -6.62 -0.64
C LYS A 44 4.08 -8.15 -0.51
N ASN A 45 5.07 -8.72 0.20
CA ASN A 45 5.20 -10.16 0.39
C ASN A 45 4.03 -10.72 1.21
N ILE A 46 3.74 -10.12 2.36
CA ILE A 46 2.60 -10.47 3.22
C ILE A 46 1.28 -10.33 2.46
N SER A 47 1.11 -9.23 1.72
CA SER A 47 -0.09 -8.99 0.90
C SER A 47 -0.29 -10.01 -0.22
N ARG A 48 0.76 -10.71 -0.67
CA ARG A 48 0.62 -11.81 -1.66
C ARG A 48 0.25 -13.14 -1.00
N LYS A 49 0.73 -13.37 0.23
CA LYS A 49 0.51 -14.61 0.99
C LYS A 49 -0.83 -14.65 1.71
N LEU A 50 -1.40 -13.50 2.05
CA LEU A 50 -2.70 -13.42 2.69
C LEU A 50 -3.78 -13.92 1.71
N ALA A 51 -4.66 -14.82 2.15
CA ALA A 51 -5.67 -15.39 1.29
C ALA A 51 -6.69 -14.32 0.89
N ARG A 52 -6.91 -14.12 -0.41
CA ARG A 52 -8.02 -13.28 -0.89
C ARG A 52 -9.29 -14.11 -0.87
N LYS A 53 -10.31 -13.64 -0.13
CA LYS A 53 -11.67 -14.19 -0.30
C LYS A 53 -12.12 -13.93 -1.75
N ARG A 54 -12.68 -14.96 -2.40
CA ARG A 54 -13.32 -14.86 -3.72
C ARG A 54 -14.66 -14.12 -3.59
N THR A 55 -14.58 -12.84 -3.26
CA THR A 55 -15.74 -11.95 -3.20
C THR A 55 -15.43 -10.77 -4.11
N GLU A 56 -16.46 -10.21 -4.76
CA GLU A 56 -16.28 -9.03 -5.58
C GLU A 56 -15.51 -7.95 -4.81
N PRO A 57 -14.39 -7.45 -5.35
CA PRO A 57 -13.54 -6.52 -4.63
C PRO A 57 -14.25 -5.16 -4.50
N SER A 58 -14.71 -4.85 -3.29
CA SER A 58 -15.16 -3.51 -2.93
C SER A 58 -13.98 -2.71 -2.35
N VAL A 59 -14.05 -1.38 -2.45
CA VAL A 59 -13.03 -0.50 -1.85
C VAL A 59 -12.85 -0.81 -0.36
N LYS A 60 -13.96 -1.04 0.37
CA LYS A 60 -13.94 -1.42 1.79
C LYS A 60 -13.22 -2.75 2.03
N SER A 61 -13.51 -3.79 1.25
CA SER A 61 -12.85 -5.10 1.43
C SER A 61 -11.37 -5.06 1.09
N VAL A 62 -10.98 -4.26 0.08
CA VAL A 62 -9.58 -4.02 -0.27
C VAL A 62 -8.85 -3.30 0.87
N LEU A 63 -9.45 -2.25 1.45
CA LEU A 63 -8.84 -1.51 2.57
C LEU A 63 -8.70 -2.39 3.82
N GLN A 64 -9.72 -3.18 4.15
CA GLN A 64 -9.67 -4.14 5.25
C GLN A 64 -8.53 -5.16 5.06
N TYR A 65 -8.40 -5.70 3.86
CA TYR A 65 -7.31 -6.61 3.51
C TYR A 65 -5.93 -5.95 3.68
N ARG A 66 -5.78 -4.70 3.23
CA ARG A 66 -4.53 -3.94 3.37
C ARG A 66 -4.19 -3.66 4.83
N ARG A 67 -5.19 -3.33 5.66
CA ARG A 67 -5.04 -3.18 7.12
C ARG A 67 -4.60 -4.48 7.79
N ALA A 68 -5.21 -5.61 7.43
CA ALA A 68 -4.80 -6.91 7.96
C ALA A 68 -3.36 -7.27 7.55
N ALA A 69 -2.97 -6.97 6.31
CA ALA A 69 -1.59 -7.17 5.86
C ALA A 69 -0.60 -6.26 6.63
N LEU A 70 -0.98 -5.01 6.92
CA LEU A 70 -0.16 -4.08 7.71
C LEU A 70 0.04 -4.56 9.14
N SER A 71 -1.03 -4.98 9.82
CA SER A 71 -0.94 -5.53 11.19
C SER A 71 0.05 -6.71 11.26
N ARG A 72 0.17 -7.49 10.19
CA ARG A 72 1.14 -8.58 10.11
C ARG A 72 2.57 -8.10 9.82
N VAL A 73 2.77 -6.94 9.19
CA VAL A 73 4.08 -6.29 9.06
C VAL A 73 4.57 -5.82 10.43
N GLU A 74 3.69 -5.24 11.25
CA GLU A 74 4.02 -4.79 12.61
C GLU A 74 4.53 -5.93 13.50
N THR A 75 4.15 -7.18 13.22
CA THR A 75 4.70 -8.34 13.94
C THR A 75 6.13 -8.74 13.55
N CYS A 76 6.67 -8.21 12.44
CA CYS A 76 8.00 -8.59 11.92
C CYS A 76 8.89 -7.40 11.57
N MET A 77 8.48 -6.19 11.94
CA MET A 77 9.20 -4.94 11.79
C MET A 77 8.68 -3.94 12.82
N ASP A 78 9.57 -3.28 13.56
CA ASP A 78 9.16 -2.15 14.39
C ASP A 78 8.71 -1.00 13.49
N CYS A 79 7.45 -0.60 13.67
CA CYS A 79 6.80 0.47 12.92
C CYS A 79 6.23 1.52 13.87
N SER A 80 6.64 1.52 15.14
CA SER A 80 6.09 2.41 16.17
C SER A 80 6.32 3.89 15.90
N HIS A 81 7.42 4.24 15.22
CA HIS A 81 7.74 5.60 14.78
C HIS A 81 7.05 6.00 13.47
N LEU A 82 6.44 5.05 12.76
CA LEU A 82 5.80 5.31 11.48
C LEU A 82 4.40 5.89 11.68
N GLN A 83 4.07 6.92 10.90
CA GLN A 83 2.75 7.52 10.86
C GLN A 83 1.98 6.96 9.67
N ILE A 84 0.83 6.35 9.95
CA ILE A 84 0.03 5.64 8.94
C ILE A 84 -1.30 6.38 8.76
N LYS A 85 -1.41 7.13 7.67
CA LYS A 85 -2.59 7.92 7.29
C LYS A 85 -3.43 7.16 6.29
N TRP A 86 -4.57 6.64 6.73
CA TRP A 86 -5.55 6.00 5.86
C TRP A 86 -6.49 7.04 5.25
N HIS A 87 -6.65 6.99 3.94
CA HIS A 87 -7.63 7.79 3.22
C HIS A 87 -8.82 6.89 2.89
N LEU A 88 -9.91 7.06 3.63
CA LEU A 88 -11.20 6.46 3.30
C LEU A 88 -11.81 7.33 2.21
N SER A 89 -12.06 6.74 1.04
CA SER A 89 -12.88 7.35 0.01
C SER A 89 -14.33 6.90 0.14
#